data_AF-A0A5E5BJA6-F1
#
_entry.id   AF-A0A5E5BJA6-F1
#
_cell.length_a   1.000
_cell.length_b   1.000
_cell.length_c   1.000
_cell.angle_alpha   90.00
_cell.angle_beta   90.00
_cell.angle_gamma   90.00
#
_symmetry.space_group_name_H-M   'P 1'
#
loop_
_entity.id
_entity.type
_entity.pdbx_description
1 polymer ?
#
loop_
_entity_poly.entity_id
_entity_poly.type
_entity_poly.pdbx_seq_one_letter_code
_entity_poly.pdbx_strand_id
1 'polypeptide(L)'
;MPASFLSATQRERYGHDPHTLSSEELARYFHLDDADREWIATKRRDSNRLGYALQLTTARFLGTFLEDPTAVPRAVLHTLSSQLSIFDATCARAYCESEQRWRHTTEIREIEDGLESGL
;
A
#
# COMPACT_ATOMS: atom_id res chain seq x y z
N MET A 1 13.16 11.96 -13.17
CA MET A 1 12.37 11.94 -11.93
C MET A 1 11.24 12.94 -12.03
N PRO A 2 10.00 12.51 -11.83
CA PRO A 2 9.15 13.26 -10.90
C PRO A 2 8.57 12.32 -9.85
N ALA A 3 8.83 12.62 -8.58
CA ALA A 3 8.04 12.10 -7.48
C ALA A 3 6.66 12.73 -7.61
N SER A 4 5.63 11.93 -7.89
CA SER A 4 4.25 12.36 -8.01
C SER A 4 3.84 13.03 -6.70
N PHE A 5 3.74 14.36 -6.74
CA PHE A 5 3.21 15.15 -5.65
C PHE A 5 1.74 14.80 -5.54
N LEU A 6 1.32 14.29 -4.39
CA LEU A 6 -0.10 14.17 -4.06
C LEU A 6 -0.77 15.49 -4.42
N SER A 7 -1.82 15.47 -5.24
CA SER A 7 -2.64 16.66 -5.37
C SER A 7 -3.19 17.00 -3.98
N ALA A 8 -3.15 18.27 -3.56
CA ALA A 8 -3.46 18.68 -2.19
C ALA A 8 -4.80 18.08 -1.70
N THR A 9 -5.79 18.00 -2.60
CA THR A 9 -7.08 17.37 -2.38
C THR A 9 -7.01 15.87 -2.02
N GLN A 10 -6.09 15.11 -2.62
CA GLN A 10 -5.93 13.68 -2.33
C GLN A 10 -5.28 13.47 -0.96
N ARG A 11 -4.37 14.37 -0.58
CA ARG A 11 -3.73 14.39 0.75
C ARG A 11 -4.71 14.83 1.84
N GLU A 12 -5.57 15.81 1.55
CA GLU A 12 -6.64 16.27 2.44
C GLU A 12 -7.69 15.17 2.66
N ARG A 13 -8.13 14.45 1.62
CA ARG A 13 -9.04 13.29 1.79
C ARG A 13 -8.42 12.17 2.63
N TYR A 14 -7.11 11.92 2.45
CA TYR A 14 -6.40 10.90 3.22
C TYR A 14 -6.22 11.28 4.71
N GLY A 15 -6.02 12.57 4.99
CA GLY A 15 -5.69 13.07 6.33
C GLY A 15 -6.85 13.65 7.14
N HIS A 16 -7.94 14.09 6.49
CA HIS A 16 -8.97 14.90 7.16
C HIS A 16 -10.25 14.11 7.49
N ASP A 17 -10.62 13.06 6.74
CA ASP A 17 -11.87 12.34 7.01
C ASP A 17 -11.78 10.83 6.71
N PRO A 18 -11.83 9.96 7.74
CA PRO A 18 -11.73 8.50 7.58
C PRO A 18 -12.91 7.85 6.86
N HIS A 19 -13.96 8.60 6.48
CA HIS A 19 -15.12 8.12 5.72
C HIS A 19 -15.10 8.51 4.23
N THR A 20 -14.07 9.19 3.72
CA THR A 20 -14.11 9.72 2.35
C THR A 20 -13.73 8.75 1.23
N LEU A 21 -13.09 7.61 1.53
CA LEU A 21 -12.89 6.57 0.51
C LEU A 21 -14.15 5.73 0.38
N SER A 22 -14.79 5.81 -0.79
CA SER A 22 -15.97 5.00 -1.09
C SER A 22 -15.58 3.53 -1.23
N SER A 23 -16.51 2.60 -0.96
CA SER A 23 -16.25 1.16 -1.15
C SER A 23 -15.80 0.83 -2.58
N GLU A 24 -16.27 1.57 -3.57
CA GLU A 24 -15.84 1.45 -4.96
C GLU A 24 -14.37 1.86 -5.17
N GLU A 25 -13.90 2.92 -4.50
CA GLU A 25 -12.49 3.33 -4.58
C GLU A 25 -11.59 2.31 -3.88
N LEU A 26 -12.03 1.76 -2.74
CA LEU A 26 -11.35 0.66 -2.06
C LEU A 26 -11.24 -0.58 -2.95
N ALA A 27 -12.34 -0.97 -3.60
CA ALA A 27 -12.35 -2.11 -4.50
C ALA A 27 -11.53 -1.87 -5.78
N ARG A 28 -11.36 -0.62 -6.21
CA ARG A 28 -10.62 -0.30 -7.44
C ARG A 28 -9.12 -0.16 -7.22
N TYR A 29 -8.71 0.51 -6.14
CA TYR A 29 -7.30 0.88 -5.94
C TYR A 29 -6.62 0.13 -4.80
N PHE A 30 -7.40 -0.42 -3.85
CA PHE A 30 -6.90 -1.16 -2.70
C PHE A 30 -7.27 -2.65 -2.76
N HIS A 31 -7.53 -3.13 -3.98
CA HIS A 31 -7.72 -4.55 -4.27
C HIS A 31 -6.40 -5.17 -4.69
N LEU A 32 -6.07 -6.31 -4.09
CA LEU A 32 -4.93 -7.13 -4.46
C LEU A 32 -5.41 -8.23 -5.38
N ASP A 33 -4.89 -8.28 -6.60
CA ASP A 33 -5.14 -9.40 -7.51
C ASP A 33 -4.39 -10.67 -7.07
N ASP A 34 -4.59 -11.79 -7.77
CA ASP A 34 -3.96 -13.05 -7.40
C ASP A 34 -2.43 -12.99 -7.50
N ALA A 35 -1.87 -12.29 -8.49
CA ALA A 35 -0.42 -12.14 -8.65
C ALA A 35 0.19 -11.30 -7.51
N ASP A 36 -0.48 -10.21 -7.13
CA ASP A 36 -0.10 -9.41 -5.96
C ASP A 36 -0.11 -10.26 -4.70
N ARG A 37 -1.15 -11.08 -4.48
CA ARG A 37 -1.27 -11.94 -3.30
C ARG A 37 -0.20 -13.02 -3.27
N GLU A 38 0.09 -13.66 -4.39
CA GLU A 38 1.16 -14.65 -4.51
C GLU A 38 2.51 -14.02 -4.21
N TRP A 39 2.77 -12.82 -4.75
CA TRP A 39 3.99 -12.08 -4.49
C TRP A 39 4.12 -11.67 -3.03
N ILE A 40 3.07 -11.11 -2.44
CA ILE A 40 3.01 -10.72 -1.03
C ILE A 40 3.21 -11.95 -0.13
N ALA A 41 2.65 -13.11 -0.49
CA ALA A 41 2.79 -14.34 0.27
C ALA A 41 4.25 -14.79 0.42
N THR A 42 5.14 -14.41 -0.52
CA THR A 42 6.60 -14.66 -0.42
C THR A 42 7.26 -13.92 0.75
N LYS A 43 6.65 -12.83 1.24
CA LYS A 43 7.21 -12.05 2.35
C LYS A 43 7.02 -12.80 3.67
N ARG A 44 8.09 -12.86 4.46
CA ARG A 44 8.10 -13.48 5.80
C ARG A 44 7.49 -12.51 6.81
N ARG A 45 6.57 -13.00 7.66
CA ARG A 45 5.80 -12.27 8.69
C ARG A 45 4.62 -11.45 8.15
N ASP A 46 3.52 -11.47 8.90
CA ASP A 46 2.29 -10.75 8.54
C ASP A 46 2.49 -9.24 8.50
N SER A 47 3.35 -8.69 9.37
CA SER A 47 3.73 -7.28 9.36
C SER A 47 4.31 -6.87 8.00
N ASN A 48 5.20 -7.68 7.44
CA ASN A 48 5.84 -7.40 6.14
C ASN A 48 4.86 -7.57 4.99
N ARG A 49 3.95 -8.54 5.08
CA ARG A 49 2.90 -8.77 4.07
C ARG A 49 1.94 -7.60 4.00
N LEU A 50 1.40 -7.19 5.15
CA LEU A 50 0.49 -6.06 5.25
C LEU A 50 1.20 -4.74 4.88
N GLY A 51 2.43 -4.56 5.35
CA GLY A 51 3.26 -3.40 5.03
C GLY A 51 3.58 -3.27 3.53
N TYR A 52 3.91 -4.39 2.88
CA TYR A 52 4.14 -4.42 1.43
C TYR A 52 2.86 -4.05 0.67
N ALA A 53 1.73 -4.68 1.03
CA ALA A 53 0.44 -4.39 0.42
C ALA A 53 0.06 -2.91 0.54
N LEU A 54 0.25 -2.32 1.73
CA LEU A 54 0.01 -0.90 1.96
C LEU A 54 0.85 -0.03 1.03
N GLN A 55 2.16 -0.28 0.94
CA GLN A 55 3.02 0.50 0.05
C GLN A 55 2.64 0.34 -1.42
N LEU A 56 2.32 -0.87 -1.87
CA LEU A 56 1.92 -1.16 -3.23
C LEU A 56 0.63 -0.43 -3.61
N THR A 57 -0.45 -0.62 -2.85
CA THR A 57 -1.74 0.00 -3.16
C THR A 57 -1.71 1.52 -3.01
N THR A 58 -0.91 2.01 -2.07
CA THR A 58 -0.70 3.45 -1.88
C THR A 58 0.08 4.04 -3.04
N ALA A 59 1.15 3.37 -3.50
CA ALA A 59 1.90 3.80 -4.68
C ALA A 59 1.03 3.82 -5.93
N ARG A 60 0.17 2.82 -6.14
CA ARG A 60 -0.78 2.79 -7.27
C ARG A 60 -1.85 3.87 -7.19
N PHE A 61 -2.37 4.16 -5.99
CA PHE A 61 -3.41 5.18 -5.80
C PHE A 61 -2.87 6.61 -5.87
N LEU A 62 -1.70 6.85 -5.27
CA LEU A 62 -1.11 8.17 -5.09
C LEU A 62 -0.01 8.51 -6.10
N GLY A 63 0.50 7.52 -6.83
CA GLY A 63 1.69 7.64 -7.67
C GLY A 63 2.99 7.82 -6.88
N THR A 64 2.97 7.65 -5.55
CA THR A 64 4.12 7.85 -4.66
C THR A 64 3.98 7.06 -3.37
N PHE A 65 5.08 6.92 -2.63
CA PHE A 65 5.13 6.23 -1.36
C PHE A 65 4.91 7.20 -0.19
N LEU A 66 4.16 6.76 0.82
CA LEU A 66 4.05 7.50 2.08
C LEU A 66 5.31 7.32 2.93
N GLU A 67 5.67 8.38 3.66
CA GLU A 67 6.75 8.34 4.66
C GLU A 67 6.40 7.40 5.82
N ASP A 68 5.12 7.40 6.22
CA ASP A 68 4.53 6.42 7.13
C ASP A 68 3.53 5.52 6.37
N PRO A 69 3.87 4.25 6.11
CA PRO A 69 2.99 3.27 5.48
C PRO A 69 1.67 3.03 6.22
N THR A 70 1.59 3.37 7.50
CA THR A 70 0.38 3.24 8.33
C THR A 70 -0.46 4.51 8.42
N ALA A 71 0.00 5.62 7.83
CA ALA A 71 -0.76 6.86 7.72
C ALA A 71 -1.87 6.76 6.65
N VAL A 72 -2.65 5.68 6.70
CA VAL A 72 -3.75 5.36 5.80
C VAL A 72 -5.07 5.28 6.58
N PRO A 73 -6.22 5.53 5.92
CA PRO A 73 -7.51 5.32 6.55
C PRO A 73 -7.69 3.89 7.06
N ARG A 74 -8.33 3.74 8.22
CA ARG A 74 -8.56 2.42 8.85
C ARG A 74 -9.32 1.46 7.94
N ALA A 75 -10.17 1.97 7.05
CA ALA A 75 -10.87 1.17 6.03
C ALA A 75 -9.90 0.46 5.07
N VAL A 76 -8.80 1.12 4.68
CA VAL A 76 -7.75 0.53 3.83
C VAL A 76 -7.05 -0.60 4.60
N LEU A 77 -6.61 -0.33 5.84
CA LEU A 77 -5.99 -1.34 6.70
C LEU A 77 -6.88 -2.58 6.86
N HIS A 78 -8.17 -2.39 7.13
CA HIS A 78 -9.13 -3.47 7.27
C HIS A 78 -9.34 -4.25 5.95
N THR A 79 -9.41 -3.53 4.83
CA THR A 79 -9.61 -4.14 3.50
C THR A 79 -8.42 -5.00 3.10
N LEU A 80 -7.19 -4.53 3.32
CA LEU A 80 -5.97 -5.27 2.99
C LEU A 80 -5.72 -6.43 3.96
N SER A 81 -5.91 -6.22 5.26
CA SER A 81 -5.76 -7.30 6.25
C SER A 81 -6.74 -8.44 6.01
N SER A 82 -8.00 -8.13 5.68
CA SER A 82 -9.01 -9.13 5.28
C SER A 82 -8.58 -9.90 4.03
N GLN A 83 -8.15 -9.20 2.96
CA GLN A 83 -7.68 -9.85 1.72
C GLN A 83 -6.47 -10.77 1.93
N LEU A 84 -5.59 -10.42 2.87
CA LEU A 84 -4.40 -11.22 3.19
C LEU A 84 -4.64 -12.26 4.30
N SER A 85 -5.87 -12.37 4.83
CA SER A 85 -6.20 -13.22 5.98
C SER A 85 -5.34 -12.92 7.22
N ILE A 86 -5.01 -11.64 7.45
CA ILE A 86 -4.24 -11.17 8.60
C ILE A 86 -5.22 -10.66 9.65
N PHE A 87 -5.24 -11.29 10.82
CA PHE A 87 -6.19 -10.95 11.89
C PHE A 87 -5.83 -9.66 12.65
N ASP A 88 -4.54 -9.37 12.79
CA ASP A 88 -4.06 -8.21 13.53
C ASP A 88 -3.46 -7.17 12.59
N ALA A 89 -4.23 -6.13 12.25
CA ALA A 89 -3.74 -5.04 11.42
C ALA A 89 -2.70 -4.15 12.15
N THR A 90 -2.59 -4.24 13.48
CA THR A 90 -1.61 -3.43 14.23
C THR A 90 -0.17 -3.88 14.00
N CYS A 91 0.03 -5.11 13.52
CA CYS A 91 1.34 -5.62 13.11
C CYS A 91 2.03 -4.78 12.02
N ALA A 92 1.28 -4.00 11.24
CA ALA A 92 1.84 -3.05 10.26
C ALA A 92 2.76 -2.00 10.91
N ARG A 93 2.59 -1.71 12.21
CA ARG A 93 3.49 -0.78 12.90
C ARG A 93 4.91 -1.32 13.01
N ALA A 94 5.06 -2.62 13.28
CA ALA A 94 6.36 -3.28 13.31
C ALA A 94 7.06 -3.26 11.94
N TYR A 95 6.29 -3.13 10.87
CA TYR A 95 6.82 -2.91 9.53
C TYR A 95 7.37 -1.49 9.33
N CYS A 96 6.66 -0.45 9.83
CA CYS A 96 7.13 0.93 9.73
C CYS A 96 8.49 1.15 10.38
N GLU A 97 8.79 0.40 11.44
CA GLU A 97 10.06 0.46 12.18
C GLU A 97 11.16 -0.41 11.54
N SER A 98 10.82 -1.23 10.53
CA SER A 98 11.75 -2.15 9.90
C SER A 98 12.42 -1.56 8.66
N GLU A 99 13.70 -1.87 8.47
CA GLU A 99 14.45 -1.54 7.24
C GLU A 99 13.87 -2.22 5.99
N GLN A 100 13.06 -3.28 6.16
CA GLN A 100 12.38 -3.97 5.06
C GLN A 100 11.51 -3.02 4.23
N ARG A 101 11.00 -1.95 4.83
CA ARG A 101 10.20 -0.94 4.11
C ARG A 101 10.96 -0.31 2.95
N TRP A 102 12.26 -0.10 3.11
CA TRP A 102 13.09 0.53 2.07
C TRP A 102 13.35 -0.43 0.92
N ARG A 103 13.64 -1.69 1.25
CA ARG A 103 13.81 -2.76 0.26
C ARG A 103 12.53 -2.95 -0.56
N HIS A 104 11.39 -3.02 0.12
CA HIS A 104 10.10 -3.19 -0.54
C HIS A 104 9.74 -2.00 -1.43
N THR A 105 10.03 -0.76 -1.02
CA THR A 105 9.87 0.41 -1.89
C THR A 105 10.66 0.27 -3.19
N THR A 106 11.91 -0.22 -3.13
CA THR A 106 12.72 -0.46 -4.33
C THR A 106 12.12 -1.57 -5.19
N GLU A 107 11.74 -2.70 -4.58
CA GLU A 107 11.13 -3.82 -5.31
C GLU A 107 9.83 -3.40 -6.02
N ILE A 108 8.96 -2.63 -5.36
CA ILE A 108 7.71 -2.13 -5.96
C ILE A 108 8.02 -1.20 -7.14
N ARG A 109 9.00 -0.31 -7.01
CA ARG A 109 9.42 0.56 -8.13
C ARG A 109 9.90 -0.24 -9.31
N GLU A 110 10.76 -1.24 -9.11
CA GLU A 110 11.28 -2.06 -10.20
C GLU A 110 10.18 -2.82 -10.94
N ILE A 111 9.14 -3.28 -10.22
CA ILE A 111 7.98 -3.95 -10.83
C ILE A 111 7.17 -2.96 -11.68
N GLU A 112 6.89 -1.77 -11.15
CA GLU A 112 6.06 -0.77 -11.84
C GLU A 112 6.81 -0.10 -13.01
N ASP A 113 8.09 0.26 -12.86
CA ASP A 113 8.96 0.78 -13.95
C ASP A 113 9.22 -0.27 -15.04
N GLY A 114 9.31 -1.55 -14.66
CA GLY A 114 9.48 -2.67 -15.58
C GLY A 114 8.26 -2.92 -16.47
N LEU A 115 7.06 -2.55 -16.02
CA LEU A 115 5.83 -2.60 -16.81
C LEU A 115 5.73 -1.46 -17.83
N GLU A 116 6.32 -0.29 -17.56
CA GLU A 116 6.33 0.85 -18.48
C GLU A 116 7.41 0.74 -19.59
N SER A 117 8.49 -0.01 -19.34
CA SER A 117 9.62 -0.16 -20.28
C SER A 117 9.45 -1.27 -21.33
N GLY A 118 8.29 -1.94 -21.37
CA GLY A 118 7.97 -3.05 -22.26
C GLY A 118 7.10 -2.73 -23.48
N LEU A 119 6.86 -1.45 -23.77
CA LEU A 119 6.15 -0.94 -24.97
C LEU A 119 7.12 -0.25 -25.93
#